data_AF-A0A971F6I5-F1
#
_entry.id   AF-A0A971F6I5-F1
#
_cell.length_a   1.000
_cell.length_b   1.000
_cell.length_c   1.000
_cell.angle_alpha   90.00
_cell.angle_beta   90.00
_cell.angle_gamma   90.00
#
_symmetry.space_group_name_H-M   'P 1'
#
loop_
_entity.id
_entity.type
_entity.pdbx_description
1 polymer ?
#
loop_
_entity_poly.entity_id
_entity_poly.type
_entity_poly.pdbx_seq_one_letter_code
_entity_poly.pdbx_strand_id
1 'polypeptide(L)'
;MTIGAILMAIILLLVNVTGISGMLGKASVSETAGASGTASVSDKASIPSFGGGTIEGPGFAMPEDAAKAYLMGLKAQDMGAMLSTFAIESYVDNYDFEVQIERLMMYQYNAEIRFPNTNDYARRMNIASRASQITGLIIYQYMKFNTPEALNNSKFVTIDPGTTSDFIKKFERDTKDYIFEDLEITGTQKPEDLCDVYLNKKNQEAIANHAKTFGADIEDVANVVITFEANGDDWIFCPQLVRYNGKWYMQMLQVNLANIMAFEHYNGGIIGIN
;
A
#
# COMPACT_ATOMS: atom_id res chain seq x y z
N MET A 1 -4.20 -35.13 26.32
CA MET A 1 -4.74 -35.70 25.07
C MET A 1 -6.17 -35.21 24.95
N THR A 2 -6.60 -34.37 24.03
CA THR A 2 -6.14 -33.90 22.70
C THR A 2 -6.92 -32.58 22.50
N ILE A 3 -6.30 -31.42 22.26
CA ILE A 3 -6.04 -30.81 20.93
C ILE A 3 -7.23 -31.03 19.98
N GLY A 4 -7.90 -30.05 19.39
CA GLY A 4 -7.58 -28.64 19.16
C GLY A 4 -8.22 -28.22 17.84
N ALA A 5 -8.76 -27.00 17.77
CA ALA A 5 -8.94 -26.17 16.58
C ALA A 5 -9.77 -24.96 16.99
N ILE A 6 -9.10 -24.00 17.63
CA ILE A 6 -9.63 -22.66 17.86
C ILE A 6 -9.59 -21.93 16.52
N LEU A 7 -10.77 -21.46 16.14
CA LEU A 7 -11.08 -20.43 15.15
C LEU A 7 -9.93 -19.41 15.02
N MET A 8 -9.10 -19.54 13.99
CA MET A 8 -8.19 -18.49 13.55
C MET A 8 -8.93 -17.73 12.46
N ALA A 9 -9.43 -16.54 12.79
CA ALA A 9 -10.04 -15.64 11.84
C ALA A 9 -8.98 -15.24 10.79
N ILE A 10 -8.97 -15.95 9.68
CA ILE A 10 -8.29 -15.54 8.46
C ILE A 10 -9.11 -14.36 7.93
N ILE A 11 -8.63 -13.14 8.14
CA ILE A 11 -9.06 -11.99 7.35
C ILE A 11 -8.44 -12.19 5.97
N LEU A 12 -9.21 -12.88 5.13
CA LEU A 12 -8.97 -13.03 3.70
C LEU A 12 -9.45 -11.72 3.08
N LEU A 13 -8.51 -10.82 2.73
CA LEU A 13 -8.84 -9.64 1.95
C LEU A 13 -9.16 -10.13 0.53
N LEU A 14 -10.46 -10.24 0.25
CA LEU A 14 -11.01 -10.58 -1.06
C LEU A 14 -10.58 -9.51 -2.06
N VAL A 15 -9.70 -9.88 -2.99
CA VAL A 15 -9.56 -9.18 -4.27
C VAL A 15 -10.84 -9.45 -5.07
N ASN A 16 -11.74 -8.47 -5.09
CA ASN A 16 -12.93 -8.49 -5.95
C ASN A 16 -12.49 -8.41 -7.42
N VAL A 17 -12.35 -9.56 -8.08
CA VAL A 17 -12.50 -9.66 -9.53
C VAL A 17 -13.87 -10.29 -9.80
N THR A 18 -14.93 -9.49 -9.74
CA THR A 18 -16.20 -9.88 -10.34
C THR A 18 -16.12 -9.64 -11.84
N GLY A 19 -16.11 -10.74 -12.58
CA GLY A 19 -15.98 -10.78 -14.02
C GLY A 19 -17.13 -10.09 -14.77
N ILE A 20 -16.75 -9.39 -15.83
CA ILE A 20 -17.64 -9.12 -16.96
C ILE A 20 -17.47 -10.30 -17.92
N SER A 21 -18.24 -11.37 -17.71
CA SER A 21 -18.57 -12.33 -18.76
C SER A 21 -19.92 -11.90 -19.34
N GLY A 22 -19.89 -11.19 -20.47
CA GLY A 22 -21.11 -10.78 -21.15
C GLY A 22 -20.81 -9.93 -22.38
N MET A 23 -21.07 -10.50 -23.57
CA MET A 23 -21.01 -9.91 -24.91
C MET A 23 -19.72 -10.12 -25.73
N LEU A 24 -19.58 -11.36 -26.21
CA LEU A 24 -18.94 -11.66 -27.50
C LEU A 24 -19.79 -11.05 -28.64
N GLY A 25 -19.52 -9.79 -28.96
CA GLY A 25 -19.87 -9.18 -30.25
C GLY A 25 -18.68 -9.30 -31.19
N LYS A 26 -18.84 -10.01 -32.32
CA LYS A 26 -17.84 -10.10 -33.39
C LYS A 26 -17.55 -8.68 -33.91
N ALA A 27 -16.34 -8.18 -33.71
CA ALA A 27 -15.84 -7.00 -34.41
C ALA A 27 -14.81 -7.45 -35.45
N SER A 28 -15.21 -7.34 -36.72
CA SER A 28 -14.37 -7.49 -37.91
C SER A 28 -13.26 -6.44 -37.92
N VAL A 29 -12.04 -6.89 -38.24
CA VAL A 29 -10.89 -6.03 -38.53
C VAL A 29 -11.12 -5.32 -39.86
N SER A 30 -11.14 -3.98 -39.88
CA SER A 30 -10.89 -3.20 -41.09
C SER A 30 -9.66 -2.34 -40.88
N GLU A 31 -8.62 -2.60 -41.67
CA GLU A 31 -7.48 -1.71 -41.84
C GLU A 31 -7.95 -0.40 -42.48
N THR A 32 -7.66 0.73 -41.85
CA THR A 32 -7.46 1.99 -42.55
C THR A 32 -6.26 2.71 -41.96
N ALA A 33 -5.29 2.96 -42.85
CA ALA A 33 -4.09 3.73 -42.60
C ALA A 33 -4.38 5.24 -42.58
N GLY A 34 -3.60 5.97 -41.79
CA GLY A 34 -3.27 7.38 -42.04
C GLY A 34 -3.91 8.40 -41.10
N ALA A 35 -3.11 8.93 -40.17
CA ALA A 35 -2.82 10.37 -40.05
C ALA A 35 -1.87 10.61 -38.87
N SER A 36 -0.67 11.12 -39.20
CA SER A 36 0.31 11.63 -38.24
C SER A 36 -0.22 12.91 -37.58
N GLY A 37 -0.40 12.87 -36.27
CA GLY A 37 -0.62 14.05 -35.44
C GLY A 37 0.33 13.99 -34.25
N THR A 38 1.43 14.74 -34.33
CA THR A 38 2.36 14.96 -33.23
C THR A 38 1.68 15.85 -32.17
N ALA A 39 1.19 15.24 -31.10
CA ALA A 39 0.80 15.96 -29.90
C ALA A 39 2.02 16.04 -28.96
N SER A 40 2.65 17.21 -28.91
CA SER A 40 3.65 17.55 -27.91
C SER A 40 2.94 17.76 -26.56
N VAL A 41 3.11 16.83 -25.62
CA VAL A 41 2.72 17.03 -24.22
C VAL A 41 3.94 17.58 -23.48
N SER A 42 3.80 18.79 -22.95
CA SER A 42 4.79 19.49 -22.14
C SER A 42 4.91 18.89 -20.73
N ASP A 43 6.14 18.91 -20.22
CA ASP A 43 6.61 18.41 -18.92
C ASP A 43 5.79 18.80 -17.68
N LYS A 44 5.47 17.80 -16.86
CA LYS A 44 5.86 17.63 -15.43
C LYS A 44 4.91 16.67 -14.69
N ALA A 45 5.16 15.39 -14.89
CA ALA A 45 4.96 14.33 -13.90
C ALA A 45 5.76 13.15 -14.42
N SER A 46 6.91 12.87 -13.80
CA SER A 46 7.73 11.73 -14.17
C SER A 46 6.91 10.47 -13.92
N ILE A 47 6.30 9.91 -14.96
CA ILE A 47 5.86 8.51 -14.92
C ILE A 47 7.11 7.70 -14.58
N PRO A 48 7.07 6.78 -13.58
CA PRO A 48 8.22 5.94 -13.31
C PRO A 48 8.69 5.26 -14.59
N SER A 49 9.87 5.65 -15.05
CA SER A 49 10.54 5.02 -16.17
C SER A 49 10.88 3.59 -15.75
N PHE A 50 10.32 2.58 -16.41
CA PHE A 50 10.79 1.18 -16.29
C PHE A 50 12.16 0.95 -16.96
N GLY A 51 12.92 2.02 -17.23
CA GLY A 51 14.26 1.99 -17.78
C GLY A 51 15.33 1.98 -16.68
N GLY A 52 15.99 0.83 -16.51
CA GLY A 52 17.33 0.65 -15.93
C GLY A 52 17.60 1.06 -14.46
N GLY A 53 16.79 1.93 -13.87
CA GLY A 53 16.88 2.36 -12.47
C GLY A 53 15.98 1.54 -11.54
N THR A 54 16.26 1.62 -10.23
CA THR A 54 15.39 1.06 -9.19
C THR A 54 14.23 2.00 -8.89
N ILE A 55 13.08 1.44 -8.53
CA ILE A 55 11.93 2.18 -7.99
C ILE A 55 12.19 2.51 -6.51
N GLU A 56 12.73 1.54 -5.76
CA GLU A 56 13.17 1.80 -4.39
C GLU A 56 14.34 2.79 -4.34
N GLY A 57 14.33 3.64 -3.32
CA GLY A 57 15.41 4.57 -3.03
C GLY A 57 16.62 3.90 -2.38
N PRO A 58 17.63 4.68 -1.95
CA PRO A 58 18.84 4.14 -1.34
C PRO A 58 18.64 3.56 0.08
N GLY A 59 17.43 3.68 0.63
CA GLY A 59 17.09 3.28 2.00
C GLY A 59 17.62 4.24 3.06
N PHE A 60 17.15 4.05 4.29
CA PHE A 60 17.31 4.99 5.38
C PHE A 60 18.15 4.41 6.52
N ALA A 61 18.73 5.29 7.34
CA ALA A 61 19.53 4.86 8.50
C ALA A 61 18.66 4.40 9.67
N MET A 62 17.51 5.06 9.87
CA MET A 62 16.53 4.75 10.91
C MET A 62 15.17 4.48 10.28
N PRO A 63 14.32 3.64 10.89
CA PRO A 63 12.99 3.37 10.36
C PRO A 63 12.09 4.62 10.38
N GLU A 64 12.22 5.48 11.39
CA GLU A 64 11.47 6.74 11.46
C GLU A 64 11.78 7.66 10.28
N ASP A 65 13.01 7.65 9.77
CA ASP A 65 13.40 8.51 8.63
C ASP A 65 12.67 8.10 7.34
N ALA A 66 12.48 6.80 7.11
CA ALA A 66 11.72 6.31 5.96
C ALA A 66 10.23 6.68 6.06
N ALA A 67 9.64 6.53 7.26
CA ALA A 67 8.24 6.91 7.50
C ALA A 67 8.02 8.43 7.34
N LYS A 68 8.94 9.25 7.86
CA LYS A 68 8.89 10.71 7.69
C LYS A 68 9.08 11.12 6.23
N ALA A 69 10.00 10.48 5.50
CA ALA A 69 10.18 10.72 4.08
C ALA A 69 8.91 10.39 3.28
N TYR A 70 8.18 9.35 3.66
CA TYR A 70 6.89 9.04 3.04
C TYR A 70 5.88 10.17 3.25
N LEU A 71 5.75 10.67 4.50
CA LEU A 71 4.85 11.78 4.81
C LEU A 71 5.25 13.08 4.10
N MET A 72 6.55 13.32 3.87
CA MET A 72 7.00 14.45 3.05
C MET A 72 6.63 14.29 1.58
N GLY A 73 6.71 13.07 1.03
CA GLY A 73 6.19 12.76 -0.30
C GLY A 73 4.67 12.93 -0.39
N LEU A 74 3.94 12.51 0.66
CA LEU A 74 2.49 12.68 0.77
C LEU A 74 2.12 14.17 0.75
N LYS A 75 2.72 14.98 1.63
CA LYS A 75 2.57 16.45 1.66
C LYS A 75 2.82 17.09 0.29
N ALA A 76 3.89 16.67 -0.38
CA ALA A 76 4.28 17.20 -1.69
C ALA A 76 3.45 16.63 -2.88
N GLN A 77 2.54 15.68 -2.62
CA GLN A 77 1.81 14.92 -3.64
C GLN A 77 2.76 14.23 -4.66
N ASP A 78 3.95 13.85 -4.21
CA ASP A 78 4.99 13.25 -5.03
C ASP A 78 4.97 11.72 -4.89
N MET A 79 4.29 11.07 -5.85
CA MET A 79 4.19 9.61 -5.92
C MET A 79 5.56 8.93 -6.05
N GLY A 80 6.51 9.54 -6.77
CA GLY A 80 7.85 8.99 -6.91
C GLY A 80 8.60 9.01 -5.57
N ALA A 81 8.53 10.13 -4.86
CA ALA A 81 9.10 10.26 -3.52
C ALA A 81 8.47 9.25 -2.54
N MET A 82 7.14 9.13 -2.54
CA MET A 82 6.43 8.14 -1.70
C MET A 82 6.87 6.71 -2.01
N LEU A 83 6.87 6.30 -3.28
CA LEU A 83 7.26 4.96 -3.71
C LEU A 83 8.72 4.65 -3.39
N SER A 84 9.62 5.63 -3.52
CA SER A 84 11.05 5.46 -3.22
C SER A 84 11.34 5.10 -1.76
N THR A 85 10.38 5.31 -0.85
CA THR A 85 10.54 4.92 0.56
C THR A 85 10.36 3.43 0.81
N PHE A 86 9.74 2.70 -0.12
CA PHE A 86 9.38 1.30 0.07
C PHE A 86 10.47 0.34 -0.37
N ALA A 87 10.52 -0.82 0.29
CA ALA A 87 11.24 -1.98 -0.20
C ALA A 87 10.42 -2.60 -1.34
N ILE A 88 10.98 -2.53 -2.55
CA ILE A 88 10.37 -3.06 -3.77
C ILE A 88 11.28 -4.13 -4.33
N GLU A 89 12.43 -3.75 -4.86
CA GLU A 89 13.43 -4.68 -5.37
C GLU A 89 14.03 -5.52 -4.25
N SER A 90 14.46 -4.89 -3.15
CA SER A 90 15.01 -5.58 -1.99
C SER A 90 14.00 -6.54 -1.36
N TYR A 91 12.72 -6.15 -1.29
CA TYR A 91 11.65 -7.05 -0.82
C TYR A 91 11.54 -8.28 -1.73
N VAL A 92 11.52 -8.06 -3.04
CA VAL A 92 11.39 -9.17 -4.01
C VAL A 92 12.58 -10.09 -3.92
N ASP A 93 13.80 -9.55 -3.81
CA ASP A 93 15.04 -10.33 -3.78
C ASP A 93 15.15 -11.21 -2.53
N ASN A 94 14.56 -10.79 -1.41
CA ASN A 94 14.54 -11.55 -0.16
C ASN A 94 13.25 -12.35 0.05
N TYR A 95 12.27 -12.26 -0.86
CA TYR A 95 10.99 -12.94 -0.69
C TYR A 95 11.15 -14.48 -0.63
N ASP A 96 10.62 -15.09 0.43
CA ASP A 96 10.68 -16.53 0.63
C ASP A 96 9.36 -17.18 0.20
N PHE A 97 9.38 -17.75 -1.00
CA PHE A 97 8.24 -18.43 -1.57
C PHE A 97 7.86 -19.70 -0.78
N GLU A 98 8.85 -20.47 -0.32
CA GLU A 98 8.58 -21.71 0.42
C GLU A 98 7.86 -21.40 1.73
N VAL A 99 8.38 -20.45 2.51
CA VAL A 99 7.75 -19.99 3.75
C VAL A 99 6.36 -19.43 3.49
N GLN A 100 6.14 -18.69 2.39
CA GLN A 100 4.80 -18.20 2.07
C GLN A 100 3.82 -19.36 1.79
N ILE A 101 4.24 -20.36 1.01
CA ILE A 101 3.40 -21.51 0.69
C ILE A 101 3.12 -22.35 1.93
N GLU A 102 4.10 -22.58 2.79
CA GLU A 102 3.91 -23.27 4.07
C GLU A 102 2.94 -22.52 4.98
N ARG A 103 3.03 -21.18 5.01
CA ARG A 103 2.13 -20.34 5.80
C ARG A 103 0.69 -20.39 5.28
N LEU A 104 0.49 -20.34 3.96
CA LEU A 104 -0.84 -20.30 3.37
C LEU A 104 -1.46 -21.68 3.20
N MET A 105 -0.64 -22.73 3.08
CA MET A 105 -1.03 -24.10 2.71
C MET A 105 -1.87 -24.16 1.41
N MET A 106 -1.77 -23.13 0.57
CA MET A 106 -2.51 -23.02 -0.68
C MET A 106 -1.79 -22.11 -1.67
N TYR A 107 -2.03 -22.35 -2.96
CA TYR A 107 -1.64 -21.46 -4.04
C TYR A 107 -2.82 -21.25 -4.99
N GLN A 108 -3.11 -20.00 -5.30
CA GLN A 108 -4.17 -19.61 -6.22
C GLN A 108 -3.57 -18.68 -7.27
N TYR A 109 -3.66 -19.07 -8.55
CA TYR A 109 -2.99 -18.35 -9.64
C TYR A 109 -3.50 -16.91 -9.86
N ASN A 110 -4.71 -16.61 -9.39
CA ASN A 110 -5.31 -15.28 -9.43
C ASN A 110 -5.28 -14.55 -8.08
N ALA A 111 -4.57 -15.09 -7.09
CA ALA A 111 -4.24 -14.39 -5.86
C ALA A 111 -2.88 -13.71 -6.01
N GLU A 112 -2.66 -12.62 -5.26
CA GLU A 112 -1.40 -11.89 -5.25
C GLU A 112 -0.33 -12.64 -4.43
N ILE A 113 0.07 -13.82 -4.91
CA ILE A 113 1.20 -14.59 -4.40
C ILE A 113 2.34 -14.44 -5.41
N ARG A 114 3.49 -13.98 -4.95
CA ARG A 114 4.66 -13.76 -5.80
C ARG A 114 5.20 -15.08 -6.33
N PHE A 115 5.77 -15.05 -7.52
CA PHE A 115 6.44 -16.20 -8.11
C PHE A 115 7.74 -16.50 -7.35
N PRO A 116 8.24 -17.75 -7.34
CA PRO A 116 9.62 -17.98 -6.97
C PRO A 116 10.54 -17.27 -7.99
N ASN A 117 11.57 -16.58 -7.51
CA ASN A 117 12.54 -15.83 -8.34
C ASN A 117 13.51 -16.76 -9.09
N THR A 118 12.99 -17.75 -9.81
CA THR A 118 13.79 -18.78 -10.52
C THR A 118 14.52 -18.23 -11.76
N ASN A 119 14.13 -17.06 -12.24
CA ASN A 119 14.74 -16.37 -13.38
C ASN A 119 14.42 -14.87 -13.38
N ASP A 120 15.14 -14.09 -14.20
CA ASP A 120 15.00 -12.64 -14.30
C ASP A 120 13.62 -12.15 -14.74
N TYR A 121 12.89 -12.95 -15.52
CA TYR A 121 11.54 -12.59 -15.95
C TYR A 121 10.55 -12.68 -14.78
N ALA A 122 10.59 -13.76 -14.00
CA ALA A 122 9.82 -13.92 -12.77
C ALA A 122 10.12 -12.80 -11.76
N ARG A 123 11.41 -12.49 -11.56
CA ARG A 123 11.85 -11.38 -10.71
C ARG A 123 11.25 -10.03 -11.14
N ARG A 124 11.32 -9.70 -12.44
CA ARG A 124 10.73 -8.45 -12.95
C ARG A 124 9.20 -8.39 -12.80
N MET A 125 8.50 -9.52 -12.98
CA MET A 125 7.06 -9.59 -12.71
C MET A 125 6.75 -9.34 -11.23
N ASN A 126 7.54 -9.92 -10.32
CA ASN A 126 7.39 -9.69 -8.88
C ASN A 126 7.63 -8.22 -8.49
N ILE A 127 8.63 -7.56 -9.09
CA ILE A 127 8.90 -6.13 -8.89
C ILE A 127 7.71 -5.29 -9.35
N ALA A 128 7.22 -5.53 -10.57
CA ALA A 128 6.06 -4.82 -11.10
C ALA A 128 4.81 -5.05 -10.24
N SER A 129 4.56 -6.28 -9.81
CA SER A 129 3.45 -6.62 -8.91
C SER A 129 3.58 -5.89 -7.58
N ARG A 130 4.78 -5.87 -6.98
CA ARG A 130 5.05 -5.20 -5.70
C ARG A 130 4.84 -3.69 -5.79
N ALA A 131 5.38 -3.04 -6.84
CA ALA A 131 5.18 -1.63 -7.07
C ALA A 131 3.70 -1.29 -7.29
N SER A 132 2.98 -2.12 -8.04
CA SER A 132 1.53 -1.96 -8.26
C SER A 132 0.73 -2.10 -6.95
N GLN A 133 1.12 -3.05 -6.09
CA GLN A 133 0.49 -3.25 -4.77
C GLN A 133 0.59 -1.98 -3.93
N ILE A 134 1.79 -1.44 -3.78
CA ILE A 134 2.06 -0.25 -2.98
C ILE A 134 1.35 0.97 -3.59
N THR A 135 1.44 1.13 -4.91
CA THR A 135 0.75 2.22 -5.63
C THR A 135 -0.75 2.17 -5.37
N GLY A 136 -1.36 0.98 -5.43
CA GLY A 136 -2.78 0.79 -5.13
C GLY A 136 -3.14 1.22 -3.70
N LEU A 137 -2.31 0.90 -2.72
CA LEU A 137 -2.51 1.32 -1.33
C LEU A 137 -2.41 2.84 -1.15
N ILE A 138 -1.46 3.50 -1.82
CA ILE A 138 -1.34 4.96 -1.82
C ILE A 138 -2.58 5.60 -2.46
N ILE A 139 -3.06 5.04 -3.58
CA ILE A 139 -4.30 5.51 -4.22
C ILE A 139 -5.49 5.36 -3.27
N TYR A 140 -5.64 4.22 -2.60
CA TYR A 140 -6.74 4.03 -1.65
C TYR A 140 -6.64 4.97 -0.45
N GLN A 141 -5.43 5.23 0.06
CA GLN A 141 -5.20 6.23 1.09
C GLN A 141 -5.63 7.62 0.60
N TYR A 142 -5.21 8.04 -0.59
CA TYR A 142 -5.63 9.30 -1.17
C TYR A 142 -7.16 9.38 -1.26
N MET A 143 -7.80 8.33 -1.79
CA MET A 143 -9.26 8.27 -1.93
C MET A 143 -9.97 8.39 -0.57
N LYS A 144 -9.50 7.66 0.45
CA LYS A 144 -10.10 7.68 1.78
C LYS A 144 -10.17 9.07 2.39
N PHE A 145 -9.20 9.93 2.11
CA PHE A 145 -9.07 11.24 2.73
C PHE A 145 -9.48 12.41 1.83
N ASN A 146 -9.52 12.22 0.50
CA ASN A 146 -9.72 13.30 -0.48
C ASN A 146 -10.85 12.98 -1.47
N THR A 147 -11.79 12.11 -1.09
CA THR A 147 -13.01 11.88 -1.87
C THR A 147 -14.24 12.01 -0.98
N PRO A 148 -15.44 12.18 -1.57
CA PRO A 148 -16.65 12.39 -0.79
C PRO A 148 -16.87 11.32 0.28
N GLU A 149 -17.29 11.74 1.48
CA GLU A 149 -17.51 10.88 2.65
C GLU A 149 -18.34 9.63 2.35
N ALA A 150 -19.28 9.73 1.40
CA ALA A 150 -20.10 8.61 0.93
C ALA A 150 -19.28 7.40 0.41
N LEU A 151 -18.03 7.59 -0.02
CA LEU A 151 -17.12 6.54 -0.49
C LEU A 151 -16.22 6.00 0.62
N ASN A 152 -16.05 6.73 1.72
CA ASN A 152 -15.01 6.50 2.72
C ASN A 152 -15.30 5.30 3.64
N ASN A 153 -16.48 4.68 3.53
CA ASN A 153 -16.91 3.52 4.32
C ASN A 153 -16.90 2.21 3.51
N SER A 154 -16.15 2.17 2.39
CA SER A 154 -15.93 0.98 1.56
C SER A 154 -17.21 0.35 0.99
N LYS A 155 -18.28 1.12 0.90
CA LYS A 155 -19.58 0.68 0.37
C LYS A 155 -19.75 1.14 -1.08
N PHE A 156 -20.48 0.36 -1.85
CA PHE A 156 -20.94 0.80 -3.16
C PHE A 156 -21.85 2.03 -2.99
N VAL A 157 -21.51 3.12 -3.67
CA VAL A 157 -22.39 4.28 -3.79
C VAL A 157 -23.28 4.07 -5.01
N THR A 158 -24.58 3.96 -4.78
CA THR A 158 -25.57 3.97 -5.86
C THR A 158 -25.79 5.42 -6.31
N ILE A 159 -25.65 5.65 -7.62
CA ILE A 159 -25.90 6.97 -8.22
C ILE A 159 -27.32 6.95 -8.81
N ASP A 160 -28.19 7.80 -8.28
CA ASP A 160 -29.56 7.92 -8.79
C ASP A 160 -29.57 8.55 -10.20
N PRO A 161 -30.46 8.09 -11.11
CA PRO A 161 -30.62 8.69 -12.42
C PRO A 161 -30.81 10.22 -12.33
N GLY A 162 -30.01 10.97 -13.10
CA GLY A 162 -30.05 12.44 -13.11
C GLY A 162 -29.17 13.13 -12.07
N THR A 163 -28.55 12.41 -11.13
CA THR A 163 -27.68 13.00 -10.08
C THR A 163 -26.19 12.92 -10.38
N THR A 164 -25.80 12.29 -11.50
CA THR A 164 -24.40 12.06 -11.88
C THR A 164 -23.56 13.34 -11.91
N SER A 165 -24.11 14.46 -12.37
CA SER A 165 -23.37 15.74 -12.42
C SER A 165 -23.02 16.24 -11.02
N ASP A 166 -23.91 16.07 -10.04
CA ASP A 166 -23.66 16.52 -8.67
C ASP A 166 -22.65 15.62 -7.97
N PHE A 167 -22.69 14.31 -8.24
CA PHE A 167 -21.68 13.37 -7.77
C PHE A 167 -20.29 13.75 -8.30
N ILE A 168 -20.16 14.02 -9.61
CA ILE A 168 -18.89 14.44 -10.25
C ILE A 168 -18.39 15.74 -9.63
N LYS A 169 -19.25 16.77 -9.47
CA LYS A 169 -18.84 18.04 -8.87
C LYS A 169 -18.32 17.89 -7.43
N LYS A 170 -18.94 17.01 -6.63
CA LYS A 170 -18.45 16.71 -5.28
C LYS A 170 -17.07 16.05 -5.34
N PHE A 171 -16.91 15.07 -6.23
CA PHE A 171 -15.64 14.39 -6.42
C PHE A 171 -14.52 15.35 -6.87
N GLU A 172 -14.78 16.20 -7.87
CA GLU A 172 -13.83 17.22 -8.36
C GLU A 172 -13.47 18.25 -7.29
N ARG A 173 -14.43 18.67 -6.46
CA ARG A 173 -14.16 19.57 -5.33
C ARG A 173 -13.29 18.90 -4.27
N ASP A 174 -13.71 17.73 -3.78
CA ASP A 174 -13.05 17.08 -2.64
C ASP A 174 -11.65 16.57 -3.00
N THR A 175 -11.42 16.20 -4.28
CA THR A 175 -10.08 15.83 -4.76
C THR A 175 -9.14 17.02 -4.96
N LYS A 176 -9.69 18.24 -5.10
CA LYS A 176 -8.92 19.48 -5.22
C LYS A 176 -8.43 19.99 -3.87
N ASP A 177 -9.23 19.82 -2.82
CA ASP A 177 -8.94 20.31 -1.47
C ASP A 177 -8.13 19.25 -0.70
N TYR A 178 -6.84 19.12 -1.04
CA TYR A 178 -5.96 18.08 -0.51
C TYR A 178 -5.64 18.27 0.98
N ILE A 179 -6.13 17.37 1.84
CA ILE A 179 -6.10 17.54 3.30
C ILE A 179 -4.70 17.53 3.94
N PHE A 180 -3.68 16.98 3.26
CA PHE A 180 -2.33 16.86 3.82
C PHE A 180 -1.33 17.87 3.24
N GLU A 181 -1.78 18.92 2.53
CA GLU A 181 -0.88 19.93 1.95
C GLU A 181 -0.08 20.70 3.00
N ASP A 182 -0.69 20.97 4.16
CA ASP A 182 -0.11 21.71 5.28
C ASP A 182 0.56 20.80 6.33
N LEU A 183 0.59 19.48 6.10
CA LEU A 183 1.14 18.47 7.02
C LEU A 183 2.45 18.91 7.70
N GLU A 184 2.49 18.86 9.03
CA GLU A 184 3.65 19.14 9.87
C GLU A 184 3.89 17.98 10.86
N ILE A 185 5.06 17.35 10.79
CA ILE A 185 5.42 16.26 11.71
C ILE A 185 5.68 16.83 13.10
N THR A 186 4.89 16.39 14.09
CA THR A 186 4.97 16.86 15.48
C THR A 186 5.84 15.97 16.36
N GLY A 187 6.01 14.69 15.99
CA GLY A 187 6.82 13.79 16.81
C GLY A 187 6.78 12.32 16.43
N THR A 188 7.25 11.49 17.36
CA THR A 188 7.27 10.03 17.28
C THR A 188 6.87 9.45 18.62
N GLN A 189 6.18 8.31 18.61
CA GLN A 189 5.79 7.58 19.83
C GLN A 189 6.24 6.13 19.74
N LYS A 190 6.24 5.42 20.87
CA LYS A 190 6.50 3.99 20.85
C LYS A 190 5.20 3.23 20.59
N PRO A 191 5.22 2.13 19.81
CA PRO A 191 4.04 1.30 19.59
C PRO A 191 3.36 0.81 20.88
N GLU A 192 4.15 0.48 21.92
CA GLU A 192 3.63 0.03 23.21
C GLU A 192 2.89 1.12 24.00
N ASP A 193 3.16 2.40 23.72
CA ASP A 193 2.45 3.51 24.35
C ASP A 193 1.04 3.70 23.75
N LEU A 194 0.82 3.21 22.51
CA LEU A 194 -0.48 3.24 21.85
C LEU A 194 -1.33 2.00 22.15
N CYS A 195 -0.70 0.84 22.35
CA CYS A 195 -1.42 -0.42 22.44
C CYS A 195 -0.66 -1.45 23.29
N ASP A 196 -1.16 -1.73 24.50
CA ASP A 196 -0.56 -2.70 25.44
C ASP A 196 -0.36 -4.10 24.83
N VAL A 197 -1.24 -4.51 23.91
CA VAL A 197 -1.16 -5.84 23.28
C VAL A 197 -0.05 -5.92 22.22
N TYR A 198 0.59 -4.81 21.85
CA TYR A 198 1.69 -4.81 20.90
C TYR A 198 2.86 -5.68 21.37
N LEU A 199 3.29 -5.54 22.63
CA LEU A 199 4.40 -6.31 23.22
C LEU A 199 3.98 -7.71 23.69
N ASN A 200 2.72 -8.09 23.52
CA ASN A 200 2.27 -9.43 23.86
C ASN A 200 3.08 -10.47 23.08
N LYS A 201 3.57 -11.51 23.78
CA LYS A 201 4.32 -12.62 23.19
C LYS A 201 3.68 -13.18 21.91
N LYS A 202 2.36 -13.39 21.91
CA LYS A 202 1.64 -13.92 20.74
C LYS A 202 1.69 -12.95 19.55
N ASN A 203 1.62 -11.64 19.82
CA ASN A 203 1.73 -10.64 18.76
C ASN A 203 3.17 -10.59 18.20
N GLN A 204 4.17 -10.62 19.07
CA GLN A 204 5.58 -10.66 18.67
C GLN A 204 5.92 -11.93 17.88
N GLU A 205 5.39 -13.10 18.27
CA GLU A 205 5.47 -14.34 17.50
C GLU A 205 4.81 -14.21 16.12
N ALA A 206 3.67 -13.52 16.02
CA ALA A 206 3.00 -13.27 14.75
C ALA A 206 3.82 -12.34 13.84
N ILE A 207 4.44 -11.29 14.39
CA ILE A 207 5.37 -10.42 13.64
C ILE A 207 6.56 -11.23 13.14
N ALA A 208 7.23 -12.00 14.01
CA ALA A 208 8.38 -12.82 13.63
C ALA A 208 8.02 -13.83 12.51
N ASN A 209 6.87 -14.49 12.61
CA ASN A 209 6.43 -15.45 11.60
C ASN A 209 6.08 -14.76 10.27
N HIS A 210 5.57 -13.53 10.31
CA HIS A 210 5.32 -12.77 9.09
C HIS A 210 6.63 -12.26 8.46
N ALA A 211 7.61 -11.85 9.27
CA ALA A 211 8.93 -11.39 8.80
C ALA A 211 9.62 -12.39 7.87
N LYS A 212 9.53 -13.68 8.21
CA LYS A 212 10.11 -14.76 7.42
C LYS A 212 9.58 -14.83 5.99
N THR A 213 8.32 -14.44 5.72
CA THR A 213 7.79 -14.52 4.34
C THR A 213 8.45 -13.54 3.39
N PHE A 214 9.09 -12.50 3.93
CA PHE A 214 9.86 -11.53 3.17
C PHE A 214 11.36 -11.58 3.50
N GLY A 215 11.83 -12.73 4.01
CA GLY A 215 13.25 -13.02 4.24
C GLY A 215 13.91 -12.11 5.26
N ALA A 216 13.16 -11.61 6.24
CA ALA A 216 13.68 -10.79 7.32
C ALA A 216 13.51 -11.50 8.67
N ASP A 217 14.39 -11.18 9.62
CA ASP A 217 14.22 -11.54 11.02
C ASP A 217 13.40 -10.48 11.77
N ILE A 218 12.90 -10.83 12.96
CA ILE A 218 12.10 -9.90 13.77
C ILE A 218 12.85 -8.61 14.12
N GLU A 219 14.17 -8.68 14.31
CA GLU A 219 15.03 -7.53 14.60
C GLU A 219 15.22 -6.58 13.40
N ASP A 220 14.88 -7.06 12.20
CA ASP A 220 14.87 -6.29 10.97
C ASP A 220 13.46 -5.79 10.62
N VAL A 221 12.49 -5.90 11.53
CA VAL A 221 11.14 -5.38 11.36
C VAL A 221 10.81 -4.37 12.45
N ALA A 222 10.27 -3.22 12.06
CA ALA A 222 9.83 -2.19 12.99
C ALA A 222 8.41 -1.72 12.63
N ASN A 223 7.57 -1.49 13.64
CA ASN A 223 6.37 -0.68 13.48
C ASN A 223 6.68 0.68 14.08
N VAL A 224 6.54 1.74 13.30
CA VAL A 224 6.84 3.11 13.72
C VAL A 224 5.53 3.85 13.96
N VAL A 225 5.56 4.83 14.87
CA VAL A 225 4.46 5.76 15.10
C VAL A 225 4.99 7.18 14.88
N ILE A 226 4.47 7.86 13.86
CA ILE A 226 4.74 9.29 13.63
C ILE A 226 3.46 10.06 13.97
N THR A 227 3.57 11.13 14.76
CA THR A 227 2.47 12.08 14.97
C THR A 227 2.69 13.29 14.07
N PHE A 228 1.60 13.85 13.53
CA PHE A 228 1.64 15.04 12.68
C PHE A 228 0.33 15.81 12.76
N GLU A 229 0.38 17.11 12.46
CA GLU A 229 -0.79 17.97 12.28
C GLU A 229 -1.05 18.16 10.79
N ALA A 230 -2.31 18.20 10.36
CA ALA A 230 -2.71 18.56 9.00
C ALA A 230 -4.17 19.04 8.99
N ASN A 231 -4.47 20.08 8.22
CA ASN A 231 -5.77 20.72 8.14
C ASN A 231 -6.35 21.12 9.52
N GLY A 232 -5.47 21.47 10.46
CA GLY A 232 -5.83 21.84 11.83
C GLY A 232 -6.20 20.67 12.76
N ASP A 233 -6.08 19.43 12.30
CA ASP A 233 -6.34 18.22 13.08
C ASP A 233 -5.03 17.49 13.40
N ASP A 234 -5.01 16.74 14.51
CA ASP A 234 -3.92 15.85 14.89
C ASP A 234 -4.09 14.46 14.28
N TRP A 235 -2.98 13.85 13.84
CA TRP A 235 -2.97 12.56 13.16
C TRP A 235 -1.84 11.66 13.66
N ILE A 236 -2.03 10.35 13.49
CA ILE A 236 -1.01 9.32 13.70
C ILE A 236 -0.81 8.53 12.41
N PHE A 237 0.45 8.26 12.05
CA PHE A 237 0.85 7.33 11.01
C PHE A 237 1.59 6.11 11.59
N CYS A 238 1.07 4.91 11.32
CA CYS A 238 1.54 3.63 11.87
C CYS A 238 2.02 2.62 10.80
N PRO A 239 3.10 2.90 10.06
CA PRO A 239 3.61 1.98 9.06
C PRO A 239 4.41 0.82 9.64
N GLN A 240 4.57 -0.22 8.82
CA GLN A 240 5.55 -1.28 9.06
C GLN A 240 6.76 -1.09 8.16
N LEU A 241 7.94 -1.30 8.71
CA LEU A 241 9.23 -1.16 8.05
C LEU A 241 10.03 -2.44 8.13
N VAL A 242 10.94 -2.59 7.18
CA VAL A 242 11.86 -3.72 7.08
C VAL A 242 13.27 -3.21 6.78
N ARG A 243 14.27 -3.90 7.33
CA ARG A 243 15.68 -3.63 7.09
C ARG A 243 16.28 -4.68 6.17
N TYR A 244 16.90 -4.23 5.08
CA TYR A 244 17.73 -5.07 4.21
C TYR A 244 19.11 -4.43 4.07
N ASN A 245 20.17 -5.23 4.19
CA ASN A 245 21.56 -4.76 4.04
C ASN A 245 21.89 -3.51 4.89
N GLY A 246 21.35 -3.45 6.11
CA GLY A 246 21.56 -2.34 7.04
C GLY A 246 20.80 -1.04 6.70
N LYS A 247 19.87 -1.07 5.75
CA LYS A 247 19.05 0.07 5.35
C LYS A 247 17.57 -0.21 5.60
N TRP A 248 16.88 0.77 6.16
CA TRP A 248 15.45 0.71 6.44
C TRP A 248 14.62 1.20 5.27
N TYR A 249 13.50 0.54 5.07
CA TYR A 249 12.51 0.86 4.06
C TYR A 249 11.12 0.64 4.61
N MET A 250 10.14 1.34 4.03
CA MET A 250 8.73 1.05 4.24
C MET A 250 8.40 -0.35 3.68
N GLN A 251 7.91 -1.23 4.53
CA GLN A 251 7.38 -2.53 4.11
C GLN A 251 5.94 -2.36 3.66
N MET A 252 5.09 -1.68 4.42
CA MET A 252 3.70 -1.42 4.05
C MET A 252 3.22 -0.17 4.78
N LEU A 253 2.23 0.51 4.19
CA LEU A 253 1.55 1.64 4.83
C LEU A 253 0.91 1.26 6.16
N GLN A 254 0.50 0.00 6.31
CA GLN A 254 -0.05 -0.53 7.54
C GLN A 254 -0.02 -2.05 7.57
N VAL A 255 0.30 -2.61 8.75
CA VAL A 255 0.18 -4.05 9.03
C VAL A 255 -0.17 -4.23 10.51
N ASN A 256 0.81 -4.61 11.34
CA ASN A 256 0.53 -5.18 12.66
C ASN A 256 -0.09 -4.16 13.61
N LEU A 257 0.59 -3.04 13.84
CA LEU A 257 0.16 -2.02 14.81
C LEU A 257 -1.18 -1.38 14.40
N ALA A 258 -1.32 -0.97 13.14
CA ALA A 258 -2.58 -0.45 12.63
C ALA A 258 -3.74 -1.45 12.76
N ASN A 259 -3.52 -2.74 12.47
CA ASN A 259 -4.56 -3.76 12.58
C ASN A 259 -4.99 -4.03 14.03
N ILE A 260 -4.06 -4.07 14.99
CA ILE A 260 -4.42 -4.25 16.41
C ILE A 260 -5.16 -3.04 16.97
N MET A 261 -4.95 -1.86 16.40
CA MET A 261 -5.71 -0.64 16.68
C MET A 261 -6.99 -0.50 15.86
N ALA A 262 -7.37 -1.53 15.09
CA ALA A 262 -8.56 -1.56 14.24
C ALA A 262 -8.64 -0.42 13.21
N PHE A 263 -7.49 0.02 12.66
CA PHE A 263 -7.48 0.96 11.55
C PHE A 263 -8.10 0.30 10.31
N GLU A 264 -8.90 1.07 9.56
CA GLU A 264 -9.48 0.56 8.33
C GLU A 264 -8.41 0.32 7.26
N HIS A 265 -8.63 -0.67 6.38
CA HIS A 265 -7.60 -1.05 5.40
C HIS A 265 -7.14 0.11 4.51
N TYR A 266 -8.08 0.99 4.15
CA TYR A 266 -7.85 2.06 3.18
C TYR A 266 -7.33 3.35 3.81
N ASN A 267 -7.15 3.39 5.13
CA ASN A 267 -6.52 4.52 5.80
C ASN A 267 -5.00 4.58 5.54
N GLY A 268 -4.39 3.49 5.08
CA GLY A 268 -2.95 3.43 4.83
C GLY A 268 -2.13 3.76 6.07
N GLY A 269 -2.57 3.30 7.25
CA GLY A 269 -1.89 3.54 8.52
C GLY A 269 -2.10 4.91 9.13
N ILE A 270 -2.92 5.78 8.54
CA ILE A 270 -3.22 7.11 9.07
C ILE A 270 -4.56 7.15 9.80
N ILE A 271 -4.63 7.75 10.99
CA ILE A 271 -5.90 8.03 11.67
C ILE A 271 -5.85 9.40 12.34
N GLY A 272 -6.98 10.10 12.40
CA GLY A 272 -7.11 11.33 13.18
C GLY A 272 -7.22 11.02 14.67
N ILE A 273 -6.63 11.87 15.51
CA ILE A 273 -6.75 11.88 16.96
C ILE A 273 -7.79 12.95 17.30
N ASN A 274 -9.01 12.53 17.60
CA ASN A 274 -10.02 13.45 18.13
C ASN A 274 -9.78 13.77 19.60
#